data_AF-A0A1B7XMK2-F1
#
_entry.id   AF-A0A1B7XMK2-F1
#
_cell.length_a   1.000
_cell.length_b   1.000
_cell.length_c   1.000
_cell.angle_alpha   90.00
_cell.angle_beta   90.00
_cell.angle_gamma   90.00
#
_symmetry.space_group_name_H-M   'P 1'
#
loop_
_entity.id
_entity.type
_entity.pdbx_description
1 polymer ?
#
loop_
_entity_poly.entity_id
_entity_poly.type
_entity_poly.pdbx_seq_one_letter_code
_entity_poly.pdbx_strand_id
1 'polypeptide(L)'
;MVRAIAAMFLILCGTVAHAESDVAERLLLARDHKGVLYVGYAEEGRVAARYEDSSQTDLATGLGKLAGIAVDDARNVYVSSVSHGVVYCIDRQGMLSEAVRNIEGAGDIALTRDGDVVLVTREGVRTFSKAGQ
;
A
#
# COMPACT_ATOMS: atom_id res chain seq x y z
N MET A 1 -10.58 12.13 -34.34
CA MET A 1 -10.22 12.65 -33.00
C MET A 1 -10.50 11.55 -31.99
N VAL A 2 -9.45 11.07 -31.33
CA VAL A 2 -9.49 10.00 -30.32
C VAL A 2 -10.03 10.58 -29.01
N ARG A 3 -10.97 9.90 -28.34
CA ARG A 3 -11.19 10.04 -26.90
C ARG A 3 -11.24 8.65 -26.28
N ALA A 4 -10.23 8.37 -25.47
CA ALA A 4 -9.95 7.10 -24.83
C ALA A 4 -10.80 6.90 -23.58
N ILE A 5 -11.43 5.71 -23.51
CA ILE A 5 -11.48 4.75 -22.40
C ILE A 5 -11.64 5.33 -21.00
N ALA A 6 -12.87 5.27 -20.48
CA ALA A 6 -13.12 5.22 -19.05
C ALA A 6 -12.95 3.76 -18.57
N ALA A 7 -11.78 3.43 -18.02
CA ALA A 7 -11.62 2.20 -17.26
C ALA A 7 -12.03 2.50 -15.81
N MET A 8 -13.28 2.19 -15.49
CA MET A 8 -13.81 2.20 -14.13
C MET A 8 -13.22 0.99 -13.38
N PHE A 9 -12.16 1.22 -12.59
CA PHE A 9 -11.64 0.21 -11.68
C PHE A 9 -12.51 0.17 -10.42
N LEU A 10 -13.45 -0.77 -10.39
CA LEU A 10 -14.10 -1.26 -9.19
C LEU A 10 -13.05 -2.04 -8.37
N ILE A 11 -12.53 -1.44 -7.29
CA ILE A 11 -11.78 -2.20 -6.28
C ILE A 11 -12.82 -2.80 -5.34
N LEU A 12 -13.07 -4.11 -5.51
CA LEU A 12 -13.88 -4.88 -4.58
C LEU A 12 -13.12 -4.96 -3.25
N CYS A 13 -13.58 -4.19 -2.27
CA CYS A 13 -13.26 -4.42 -0.87
C CYS A 13 -13.91 -5.74 -0.45
N GLY A 14 -13.12 -6.68 0.07
CA GLY A 14 -13.63 -7.92 0.64
C GLY A 14 -12.53 -8.97 0.75
N THR A 15 -11.77 -8.98 1.84
CA THR A 15 -11.15 -10.22 2.28
C THR A 15 -12.25 -11.06 2.92
N VAL A 16 -12.48 -12.27 2.41
CA VAL A 16 -13.05 -13.35 3.23
C VAL A 16 -11.90 -14.30 3.49
N ALA A 17 -11.28 -14.17 4.66
CA ALA A 17 -10.40 -15.19 5.19
C ALA A 17 -11.11 -15.81 6.40
N HIS A 18 -11.86 -16.89 6.16
CA HIS A 18 -12.20 -17.84 7.22
C HIS A 18 -11.14 -18.95 7.18
N ALA A 19 -10.22 -18.93 8.13
CA ALA A 19 -9.51 -20.12 8.58
C ALA A 19 -9.06 -19.85 10.02
N GLU A 20 -9.61 -20.63 10.95
CA GLU A 20 -9.18 -20.60 12.34
C GLU A 20 -7.73 -21.11 12.46
N SER A 21 -6.84 -20.20 12.86
CA SER A 21 -5.60 -20.48 13.56
C SER A 21 -5.25 -19.24 14.38
N ASP A 22 -4.84 -19.42 15.63
CA ASP A 22 -4.85 -18.43 16.73
C ASP A 22 -3.98 -17.17 16.58
N VAL A 23 -3.39 -16.91 15.41
CA VAL A 23 -3.11 -15.56 14.89
C VAL A 23 -3.16 -15.68 13.36
N ALA A 24 -4.25 -15.27 12.72
CA ALA A 24 -4.23 -15.14 11.26
C ALA A 24 -3.24 -14.03 10.92
N GLU A 25 -2.10 -14.38 10.30
CA GLU A 25 -1.16 -13.41 9.76
C GLU A 25 -1.93 -12.37 8.94
N ARG A 26 -1.96 -11.13 9.42
CA ARG A 26 -2.71 -10.09 8.73
C ARG A 26 -1.92 -9.65 7.51
N LEU A 27 -2.39 -10.08 6.34
CA LEU A 27 -1.79 -9.72 5.07
C LEU A 27 -2.49 -8.50 4.46
N LEU A 28 -1.67 -7.64 3.85
CA LEU A 28 -2.09 -6.51 3.02
C LEU A 28 -1.78 -6.84 1.57
N LEU A 29 -2.66 -6.48 0.64
CA LEU A 29 -2.51 -6.83 -0.78
C LEU A 29 -2.74 -5.61 -1.67
N ALA A 30 -1.84 -5.39 -2.62
CA ALA A 30 -2.02 -4.46 -3.73
C ALA A 30 -1.47 -5.09 -5.03
N ARG A 31 -2.08 -4.78 -6.18
CA ARG A 31 -1.63 -5.32 -7.47
C ARG A 31 -1.42 -4.18 -8.45
N ASP A 32 -0.31 -4.22 -9.19
CA ASP A 32 -0.07 -3.25 -10.26
C ASP A 32 -0.74 -3.65 -11.59
N HIS A 33 -0.66 -2.76 -12.57
CA HIS A 33 -1.16 -2.97 -13.93
C HIS A 33 -0.35 -3.99 -14.76
N LYS A 34 0.79 -4.48 -14.25
CA LYS A 34 1.61 -5.55 -14.86
C LYS A 34 1.32 -6.93 -14.26
N GLY A 35 0.49 -6.98 -13.23
CA GLY A 35 0.08 -8.20 -12.57
C GLY A 35 0.89 -8.57 -11.33
N VAL A 36 1.91 -7.79 -10.96
CA VAL A 36 2.73 -8.03 -9.77
C VAL A 36 1.88 -7.81 -8.52
N LEU A 37 1.91 -8.78 -7.60
CA LEU A 37 1.20 -8.71 -6.33
C LEU A 37 2.17 -8.27 -5.23
N TYR A 38 1.89 -7.14 -4.60
CA TYR A 38 2.61 -6.66 -3.44
C TYR A 38 1.91 -7.14 -2.17
N VAL A 39 2.68 -7.77 -1.29
CA VAL A 39 2.20 -8.37 -0.05
C VAL A 39 2.87 -7.66 1.12
N GLY A 40 2.06 -7.06 1.99
CA GLY A 40 2.49 -6.56 3.29
C GLY A 40 2.21 -7.60 4.37
N TYR A 41 3.25 -7.99 5.10
CA TYR A 41 3.14 -8.83 6.30
C TYR A 41 2.98 -7.88 7.49
N ALA A 42 1.73 -7.63 7.90
CA ALA A 42 1.42 -6.44 8.68
C ALA A 42 2.04 -6.45 10.08
N GLU A 43 2.13 -7.61 10.71
CA GLU A 43 2.72 -7.77 12.05
C GLU A 43 4.26 -7.85 11.98
N GLU A 44 4.84 -8.31 10.86
CA GLU A 44 6.29 -8.37 10.64
C GLU A 44 6.91 -7.03 10.19
N GLY A 45 6.09 -6.10 9.67
CA GLY A 45 6.59 -4.86 9.08
C GLY A 45 7.44 -5.08 7.83
N ARG A 46 7.05 -6.07 7.02
CA ARG A 46 7.75 -6.49 5.80
C ARG A 46 6.85 -6.36 4.58
N VAL A 47 7.44 -5.97 3.46
CA VAL A 47 6.76 -5.85 2.16
C VAL A 47 7.53 -6.65 1.12
N ALA A 48 6.83 -7.44 0.33
CA ALA A 48 7.41 -8.23 -0.74
C ALA A 48 6.61 -8.12 -2.04
N ALA A 49 7.28 -8.25 -3.17
CA ALA A 49 6.66 -8.43 -4.49
C ALA A 49 6.59 -9.92 -4.83
N ARG A 50 5.44 -10.39 -5.29
CA ARG A 50 5.18 -11.73 -5.81
C ARG A 50 4.84 -11.66 -7.29
N TYR A 51 5.47 -12.55 -8.06
CA TYR A 51 5.35 -12.63 -9.51
C TYR A 51 4.50 -13.86 -9.92
N GLU A 52 4.09 -13.90 -11.20
CA GLU A 52 3.23 -14.96 -11.72
C GLU A 52 3.91 -16.35 -11.70
N ASP A 53 5.23 -16.38 -11.79
CA ASP A 53 6.04 -17.60 -11.64
C ASP A 53 6.19 -18.07 -10.19
N SER A 54 5.45 -17.45 -9.26
CA SER A 54 5.50 -17.68 -7.81
C SER A 54 6.82 -17.27 -7.15
N SER A 55 7.75 -16.64 -7.88
CA SER A 55 8.93 -16.04 -7.27
C SER A 55 8.54 -14.85 -6.40
N GLN A 56 9.34 -14.59 -5.37
CA GLN A 56 9.13 -13.49 -4.44
C GLN A 56 10.44 -12.72 -4.21
N THR A 57 10.33 -11.41 -4.06
CA THR A 57 11.45 -10.53 -3.67
C THR A 57 11.02 -9.62 -2.55
N ASP A 58 11.84 -9.54 -1.50
CA ASP A 58 11.62 -8.60 -0.42
C ASP A 58 11.98 -7.20 -0.86
N LEU A 59 11.04 -6.28 -0.66
CA LEU A 59 11.21 -4.88 -1.03
C LEU A 59 11.71 -4.06 0.16
N ALA A 60 11.16 -4.32 1.36
CA ALA A 60 11.55 -3.63 2.59
C ALA A 60 11.16 -4.45 3.83
N THR A 61 11.89 -4.21 4.93
CA THR A 61 11.64 -4.77 6.26
C THR A 61 11.82 -3.67 7.32
N GLY A 62 11.42 -3.96 8.57
CA GLY A 62 11.60 -3.00 9.67
C GLY A 62 10.66 -1.80 9.60
N LEU A 63 9.53 -1.92 8.90
CA LEU A 63 8.57 -0.82 8.70
C LEU A 63 7.59 -0.67 9.87
N GLY A 64 7.72 -1.47 10.93
CA GLY A 64 6.77 -1.50 12.04
C GLY A 64 5.42 -2.10 11.65
N LYS A 65 4.39 -1.95 12.50
CA LYS A 65 3.08 -2.53 12.26
C LYS A 65 2.37 -1.81 11.11
N LEU A 66 2.16 -2.50 10.00
CA LEU A 66 1.54 -1.92 8.80
C LEU A 66 0.03 -1.82 8.96
N ALA A 67 -0.67 -0.94 8.24
CA ALA A 67 -2.15 -0.89 8.23
C ALA A 67 -2.78 -1.06 6.86
N GLY A 68 -2.20 -0.45 5.83
CA GLY A 68 -2.68 -0.49 4.45
C GLY A 68 -1.54 -0.46 3.44
N ILE A 69 -1.84 -0.85 2.21
CA ILE A 69 -0.90 -0.87 1.08
C ILE A 69 -1.60 -0.41 -0.19
N ALA A 70 -0.91 0.39 -1.00
CA ALA A 70 -1.34 0.81 -2.32
C ALA A 70 -0.15 0.87 -3.29
N VAL A 71 -0.42 0.83 -4.59
CA VAL A 71 0.61 0.95 -5.62
C VAL A 71 0.15 1.93 -6.69
N ASP A 72 1.05 2.82 -7.13
CA ASP A 72 0.76 3.76 -8.22
C ASP A 72 1.08 3.17 -9.61
N ASP A 73 0.69 3.89 -10.67
CA ASP A 73 0.95 3.48 -12.05
C ASP A 73 2.45 3.43 -12.41
N ALA A 74 3.31 4.11 -11.64
CA ALA A 74 4.76 4.03 -11.79
C ALA A 74 5.38 2.82 -11.06
N ARG A 75 4.55 2.07 -10.33
CA ARG A 75 4.90 0.91 -9.48
C ARG A 75 5.70 1.29 -8.23
N ASN A 76 5.44 2.46 -7.68
CA ASN A 76 5.86 2.81 -6.33
C ASN A 76 4.83 2.25 -5.33
N VAL A 77 5.32 1.59 -4.29
CA VAL A 77 4.50 0.93 -3.27
C VAL A 77 4.41 1.83 -2.04
N TYR A 78 3.19 2.18 -1.66
CA TYR A 78 2.90 3.00 -0.49
C TYR A 78 2.34 2.13 0.62
N VAL A 79 2.90 2.26 1.82
CA VAL A 79 2.48 1.47 2.98
C VAL A 79 2.36 2.35 4.20
N SER A 80 1.21 2.31 4.87
CA SER A 80 1.02 3.00 6.14
C SER A 80 1.56 2.15 7.30
N SER A 81 2.33 2.77 8.19
CA SER A 81 2.82 2.18 9.43
C SER A 81 2.14 2.84 10.62
N VAL A 82 1.33 2.07 11.34
CA VAL A 82 0.60 2.52 12.54
C VAL A 82 1.59 2.85 13.64
N SER A 83 2.58 1.97 13.87
CA SER A 83 3.50 2.10 15.00
C SER A 83 4.51 3.22 14.79
N HIS A 84 4.86 3.54 13.54
CA HIS A 84 5.79 4.63 13.24
C HIS A 84 5.07 5.94 12.91
N GLY A 85 3.76 5.93 12.63
CA GLY A 85 2.99 7.13 12.32
C GLY A 85 3.38 7.77 10.99
N VAL A 86 3.72 6.95 9.99
CA VAL A 86 4.22 7.39 8.67
C VAL A 86 3.58 6.59 7.54
N VAL A 87 3.65 7.14 6.33
CA VAL A 87 3.47 6.38 5.09
C VAL A 87 4.83 6.25 4.43
N TYR A 88 5.29 5.02 4.26
CA TYR A 88 6.48 4.70 3.48
C TYR A 88 6.14 4.66 1.99
N CYS A 89 7.12 5.04 1.16
CA CYS A 89 7.14 4.82 -0.28
C CYS A 89 8.38 3.99 -0.61
N ILE A 90 8.18 2.84 -1.24
CA ILE A 90 9.24 2.05 -1.86
C ILE A 90 9.13 2.29 -3.36
N ASP A 91 10.08 3.00 -3.93
CA ASP A 91 10.05 3.28 -5.37
C ASP A 91 10.34 2.01 -6.19
N ARG A 92 10.14 2.12 -7.50
CA ARG A 92 10.39 1.00 -8.43
C ARG A 92 11.84 0.51 -8.44
N GLN A 93 12.78 1.33 -7.97
CA GLN A 93 14.20 1.00 -7.84
C GLN A 93 14.53 0.35 -6.49
N GLY A 94 13.55 0.24 -5.58
CA GLY A 94 13.70 -0.33 -4.25
C GLY A 94 14.16 0.69 -3.19
N MET A 95 14.17 1.98 -3.51
CA MET A 95 14.52 3.02 -2.54
C MET A 95 13.35 3.28 -1.59
N LEU A 96 13.62 3.12 -0.29
CA LEU A 96 12.66 3.41 0.78
C LEU A 96 12.74 4.88 1.19
N SER A 97 11.59 5.53 1.30
CA SER A 97 11.45 6.90 1.80
C SER A 97 10.16 7.05 2.62
N GLU A 98 10.04 8.14 3.39
CA GLU A 98 8.79 8.50 4.07
C GLU A 98 8.06 9.57 3.26
N ALA A 99 6.94 9.18 2.65
CA ALA A 99 6.11 10.06 1.83
C ALA A 99 5.24 11.00 2.68
N VAL A 100 4.77 10.51 3.83
CA VAL A 100 3.97 11.29 4.79
C VAL A 100 4.43 10.97 6.21
N ARG A 101 4.48 11.99 7.08
CA ARG A 101 4.99 11.89 8.45
C ARG A 101 4.00 12.45 9.46
N ASN A 102 4.23 12.16 10.75
CA ASN A 102 3.48 12.70 11.88
C ASN A 102 1.98 12.42 11.80
N ILE A 103 1.62 11.17 11.45
CA ILE A 103 0.24 10.72 11.33
C ILE A 103 -0.15 9.99 12.63
N GLU A 104 -1.18 10.49 13.30
CA GLU A 104 -1.76 9.78 14.43
C GLU A 104 -2.76 8.71 13.96
N GLY A 105 -2.51 7.46 14.35
CA GLY A 105 -3.40 6.33 14.03
C GLY A 105 -3.53 6.08 12.53
N ALA A 106 -2.39 5.99 11.83
CA ALA A 106 -2.35 5.69 10.40
C ALA A 106 -3.09 4.37 10.11
N GLY A 107 -4.15 4.44 9.32
CA GLY A 107 -5.02 3.32 8.94
C GLY A 107 -4.82 2.92 7.48
N ASP A 108 -5.91 2.54 6.82
CA ASP A 108 -5.87 2.11 5.43
C ASP A 108 -5.55 3.27 4.47
N ILE A 109 -5.00 2.94 3.31
CA ILE A 109 -4.45 3.88 2.33
C ILE A 109 -5.02 3.63 0.93
N ALA A 110 -5.31 4.71 0.21
CA ALA A 110 -5.60 4.71 -1.21
C ALA A 110 -4.78 5.80 -1.90
N LEU A 111 -4.71 5.73 -3.24
CA LEU A 111 -4.06 6.75 -4.05
C LEU A 111 -5.09 7.42 -4.96
N THR A 112 -4.98 8.74 -5.11
CA THR A 112 -5.73 9.44 -6.16
C THR A 112 -5.10 9.15 -7.52
N ARG A 113 -5.80 9.53 -8.60
CA ARG A 113 -5.27 9.42 -9.96
C ARG A 113 -3.97 10.22 -10.17
N ASP A 114 -3.81 11.32 -9.45
CA ASP A 114 -2.61 12.14 -9.52
C ASP A 114 -1.47 11.60 -8.61
N GLY A 115 -1.73 10.51 -7.91
CA GLY A 115 -0.79 9.83 -7.02
C GLY A 115 -0.72 10.41 -5.61
N ASP A 116 -1.69 11.25 -5.22
CA ASP A 116 -1.78 11.76 -3.85
C ASP A 116 -2.23 10.65 -2.89
N VAL A 117 -1.70 10.70 -1.67
CA VAL A 117 -2.01 9.70 -0.64
C VAL A 117 -3.30 10.08 0.08
N VAL A 118 -4.31 9.23 -0.01
CA VAL A 118 -5.53 9.32 0.79
C VAL A 118 -5.41 8.32 1.94
N LEU A 119 -5.47 8.81 3.17
CA LEU A 119 -5.19 8.01 4.37
C LEU A 119 -6.35 8.12 5.36
N VAL A 120 -6.78 6.98 5.89
CA VAL A 120 -7.63 6.95 7.08
C VAL A 120 -6.75 7.22 8.29
N THR A 121 -7.07 8.23 9.07
CA THR A 121 -6.39 8.54 10.34
C THR A 121 -7.37 8.48 11.49
N ARG A 122 -6.87 8.63 12.72
CA ARG A 122 -7.73 8.75 13.91
C ARG A 122 -8.63 9.99 13.88
N GLU A 123 -8.26 11.01 13.12
CA GLU A 123 -9.00 12.26 12.95
C GLU A 123 -9.99 12.23 11.76
N GLY A 124 -9.94 11.18 10.93
CA GLY A 124 -10.75 11.05 9.72
C GLY A 124 -9.91 10.80 8.47
N VAL A 125 -10.52 10.96 7.29
CA VAL A 125 -9.81 10.77 6.01
C VAL A 125 -9.06 12.04 5.64
N ARG A 126 -7.76 11.92 5.35
CA ARG A 126 -6.88 13.02 4.93
C ARG A 126 -6.25 12.74 3.58
N THR A 127 -6.03 13.78 2.78
CA THR A 127 -5.31 13.70 1.51
C THR A 127 -4.00 14.47 1.61
N PHE A 128 -2.91 13.85 1.19
CA PHE A 128 -1.57 14.41 1.20
C PHE A 128 -1.04 14.45 -0.22
N SER A 129 -0.82 15.67 -0.73
CA SER A 129 -0.34 15.83 -2.09
C SER A 129 1.15 15.59 -2.21
N LYS A 130 1.57 14.90 -3.28
CA LYS A 130 2.99 14.72 -3.59
C LYS A 130 3.70 16.05 -3.91
N ALA A 131 2.95 17.05 -4.38
CA ALA A 131 3.46 18.31 -4.93
C ALA A 131 3.77 19.41 -3.87
N GLY A 132 4.00 19.06 -2.60
CA GLY A 132 4.16 20.05 -1.53
C GLY A 132 5.15 19.70 -0.43
N GLN A 133 6.10 18.79 -0.67
CA GLN A 133 7.31 18.69 0.15
C GLN A 133 8.34 19.75 -0.27
#